data_AF-A0A7G2N6C2-F1
#
_entry.id   AF-A0A7G2N6C2-F1
#
_cell.length_a   1.000
_cell.length_b   1.000
_cell.length_c   1.000
_cell.angle_alpha   90.00
_cell.angle_beta   90.00
_cell.angle_gamma   90.00
#
_symmetry.space_group_name_H-M   'P 1'
#
loop_
_entity.id
_entity.type
_entity.pdbx_description
1 polymer ?
#
loop_
_entity_poly.entity_id
_entity_poly.type
_entity_poly.pdbx_seq_one_letter_code
_entity_poly.pdbx_strand_id
1 'polypeptide(L)'
;MIKKQRLYNLDFIRAVAVVMILLTHYNANFIGFNGPVQLNKVILTAFPFNIYIGDLGVGLFLLISGASMYHVYVNKQLNLVSFAKKRLFHILPMFYISYVLAFFYNFWMNKGFSHEGVSLKWGISTIFGFDSLMQTSGFPSFMLVGEWFLGLIMIVYLLFPLIKIFFEKQMLLTLCIAIFLFVIIQSIQDVNNHYWLLIQYTVGLIPVFIFGMALQKYVKACANLLSVCLSIMILAVTSLVKFEFIAPKIMMAIVSIAVFIILLNVSKYFEQKLIKRVVTWLVKYSYPIFLIHHFLINKLVLHFDLLTIGRLDSYILFAFCLCLIFPISVLIYHLEKAIVNVR
;
A
#
# COMPACT_ATOMS: atom_id res chain seq x y z
N MET A 1 -29.04 1.20 14.16
CA MET A 1 -27.88 1.18 13.24
C MET A 1 -26.60 1.12 14.07
N ILE A 2 -26.03 -0.06 14.30
CA ILE A 2 -24.81 -0.21 15.12
C ILE A 2 -23.66 0.50 14.39
N LYS A 3 -23.21 1.64 14.93
CA LYS A 3 -22.01 2.35 14.46
C LYS A 3 -20.87 1.33 14.46
N LYS A 4 -20.37 0.94 13.28
CA LYS A 4 -19.12 0.17 13.16
C LYS A 4 -18.05 0.96 13.91
N GLN A 5 -17.64 0.47 15.08
CA GLN A 5 -16.64 1.14 15.91
C GLN A 5 -15.31 1.05 15.17
N ARG A 6 -14.90 2.14 14.50
CA ARG A 6 -13.58 2.22 13.90
C ARG A 6 -12.55 2.18 15.02
N LEU A 7 -11.60 1.26 14.92
CA LEU A 7 -10.53 1.16 15.89
C LEU A 7 -9.46 2.22 15.57
N TYR A 8 -9.27 3.16 16.49
CA TYR A 8 -8.35 4.28 16.29
C TYR A 8 -6.92 3.83 16.02
N ASN A 9 -6.47 2.76 16.69
CA ASN A 9 -5.15 2.16 16.47
C ASN A 9 -4.93 1.76 15.00
N LEU A 10 -5.88 1.07 14.35
CA LEU A 10 -5.76 0.66 12.95
C LEU A 10 -5.79 1.86 12.00
N ASP A 11 -6.58 2.89 12.32
CA ASP A 11 -6.62 4.13 11.55
C ASP A 11 -5.30 4.92 11.70
N PHE A 12 -4.70 4.93 12.89
CA PHE A 12 -3.38 5.52 13.14
C PHE A 12 -2.28 4.85 12.34
N ILE A 13 -2.19 3.51 12.38
CA ILE A 13 -1.21 2.75 11.60
C ILE A 13 -1.43 3.00 10.10
N ARG A 14 -2.69 3.10 9.64
CA ARG A 14 -3.00 3.38 8.22
C ARG A 14 -2.51 4.76 7.82
N ALA A 15 -2.70 5.77 8.67
CA ALA A 15 -2.20 7.12 8.40
C ALA A 15 -0.68 7.15 8.30
N VAL A 16 0.04 6.43 9.16
CA VAL A 16 1.51 6.27 9.06
C VAL A 16 1.90 5.62 7.74
N ALA A 17 1.21 4.55 7.34
CA ALA A 17 1.48 3.86 6.07
C ALA A 17 1.24 4.77 4.84
N VAL A 18 0.20 5.62 4.86
CA VAL A 18 -0.03 6.62 3.79
C VAL A 18 1.14 7.59 3.68
N VAL A 19 1.65 8.10 4.80
CA VAL A 19 2.82 9.00 4.81
C VAL A 19 4.05 8.29 4.27
N MET A 20 4.28 7.03 4.65
CA MET A 20 5.38 6.23 4.13
C MET A 20 5.33 6.09 2.61
N ILE A 21 4.18 5.75 2.02
CA ILE A 21 4.03 5.63 0.57
C ILE A 21 4.33 6.96 -0.14
N LEU A 22 3.87 8.10 0.40
CA LEU A 22 4.18 9.41 -0.18
C LEU A 22 5.68 9.69 -0.17
N LEU A 23 6.38 9.35 0.91
CA LEU A 23 7.84 9.45 1.01
C LEU A 23 8.52 8.50 0.02
N THR A 24 8.04 7.27 -0.09
CA THR A 24 8.57 6.24 -1.00
C THR A 24 8.63 6.72 -2.44
N HIS A 25 7.49 7.13 -3.00
CA HIS A 25 7.43 7.47 -4.42
C HIS A 25 8.14 8.79 -4.73
N TYR A 26 8.21 9.71 -3.78
CA TYR A 26 9.04 10.90 -3.95
C TYR A 26 10.55 10.55 -3.89
N ASN A 27 10.96 9.78 -2.88
CA ASN A 27 12.35 9.40 -2.68
C ASN A 27 12.88 8.46 -3.77
N ALA A 28 12.01 7.71 -4.48
CA ALA A 28 12.36 6.88 -5.62
C ALA A 28 13.17 7.64 -6.70
N ASN A 29 12.96 8.95 -6.82
CA ASN A 29 13.69 9.82 -7.75
C ASN A 29 15.15 10.07 -7.37
N PHE A 30 15.56 9.75 -6.14
CA PHE A 30 16.91 10.02 -5.62
C PHE A 30 17.67 8.76 -5.22
N ILE A 31 17.12 7.57 -5.44
CA ILE A 31 17.72 6.30 -4.97
C ILE A 31 17.99 5.29 -6.08
N GLY A 32 17.98 5.72 -7.35
CA GLY A 32 18.33 4.86 -8.48
C GLY A 32 17.16 4.29 -9.27
N PHE A 33 15.90 4.52 -8.87
CA PHE A 33 14.74 3.98 -9.60
C PHE A 33 14.37 4.83 -10.82
N ASN A 34 14.24 6.14 -10.66
CA ASN A 34 13.81 7.06 -11.73
C ASN A 34 14.94 7.99 -12.22
N GLY A 35 16.17 7.77 -11.77
CA GLY A 35 17.31 8.64 -12.03
C GLY A 35 18.54 8.27 -11.20
N PRO A 36 19.64 9.05 -11.29
CA PRO A 36 20.87 8.74 -10.57
C PRO A 36 20.72 8.87 -9.06
N VAL A 37 21.54 8.13 -8.33
CA VAL A 37 21.54 8.09 -6.86
C VAL A 37 22.01 9.42 -6.28
N GLN A 38 21.18 10.03 -5.43
CA GLN A 38 21.38 11.34 -4.80
C GLN A 38 20.86 11.33 -3.36
N LEU A 39 21.43 10.47 -2.50
CA LEU A 39 20.90 10.19 -1.14
C LEU A 39 20.80 11.42 -0.24
N ASN A 40 21.59 12.46 -0.48
CA ASN A 40 21.54 13.73 0.26
C ASN A 40 20.24 14.53 0.05
N LYS A 41 19.47 14.22 -1.01
CA LYS A 41 18.22 14.89 -1.39
C LYS A 41 16.97 14.13 -0.94
N VAL A 42 17.14 12.95 -0.34
CA VAL A 42 16.05 12.12 0.21
C VAL A 42 15.35 12.84 1.35
N ILE A 43 14.03 12.74 1.40
CA ILE A 43 13.20 13.24 2.49
C ILE A 43 13.17 12.21 3.61
N LEU A 44 13.61 12.62 4.79
CA LEU A 44 13.77 11.77 5.99
C LEU A 44 14.73 10.59 5.79
N THR A 45 14.24 9.48 5.22
CA THR A 45 15.01 8.26 4.99
C THR A 45 14.39 7.42 3.86
N ALA A 46 15.23 6.74 3.09
CA ALA A 46 14.81 5.77 2.08
C ALA A 46 14.89 4.32 2.58
N PHE A 47 15.74 4.05 3.58
CA PHE A 47 16.06 2.69 4.04
C PHE A 47 15.98 2.54 5.57
N PRO A 48 14.81 2.80 6.21
CA PRO A 48 14.67 2.58 7.64
C PRO A 48 14.86 1.10 7.98
N PHE A 49 15.63 0.80 9.03
CA PHE A 49 15.90 -0.57 9.47
C PHE A 49 16.53 -1.47 8.38
N ASN A 50 17.33 -0.88 7.50
CA ASN A 50 17.96 -1.54 6.34
C ASN A 50 16.98 -2.16 5.32
N ILE A 51 15.71 -1.76 5.34
CA ILE A 51 14.72 -2.15 4.33
C ILE A 51 14.22 -0.92 3.57
N TYR A 52 13.80 -1.11 2.32
CA TYR A 52 13.19 -0.02 1.55
C TYR A 52 11.93 0.52 2.25
N ILE A 53 11.81 1.84 2.41
CA ILE A 53 10.65 2.46 3.08
C ILE A 53 9.32 2.13 2.38
N GLY A 54 9.35 1.90 1.05
CA GLY A 54 8.20 1.42 0.30
C GLY A 54 7.75 0.03 0.71
N ASP A 55 8.70 -0.87 0.95
CA ASP A 55 8.38 -2.21 1.44
C ASP A 55 7.73 -2.13 2.82
N LEU A 56 8.28 -1.30 3.73
CA LEU A 56 7.67 -1.08 5.05
C LEU A 56 6.24 -0.54 4.94
N GLY A 57 6.00 0.44 4.07
CA GLY A 57 4.67 0.97 3.81
C GLY A 57 3.69 -0.10 3.33
N VAL A 58 4.08 -0.88 2.32
CA VAL A 58 3.27 -1.99 1.76
C VAL A 58 2.99 -3.07 2.80
N GLY A 59 4.01 -3.47 3.57
CA GLY A 59 3.87 -4.45 4.64
C GLY A 59 2.87 -3.99 5.70
N LEU A 60 2.94 -2.74 6.14
CA LEU A 60 1.93 -2.16 7.04
C LEU A 60 0.54 -2.15 6.41
N PHE A 61 0.40 -1.76 5.14
CA PHE A 61 -0.91 -1.79 4.45
C PHE A 61 -1.51 -3.20 4.38
N LEU A 62 -0.71 -4.24 4.13
CA LEU A 62 -1.15 -5.63 4.14
C LEU A 62 -1.59 -6.08 5.53
N LEU A 63 -0.78 -5.81 6.56
CA LEU A 63 -1.10 -6.17 7.95
C LEU A 63 -2.39 -5.49 8.42
N ILE A 64 -2.55 -4.19 8.18
CA ILE A 64 -3.75 -3.43 8.55
C ILE A 64 -4.97 -3.89 7.74
N SER A 65 -4.78 -4.23 6.46
CA SER A 65 -5.84 -4.78 5.64
C SER A 65 -6.33 -6.11 6.24
N GLY A 66 -5.44 -7.02 6.60
CA GLY A 66 -5.77 -8.27 7.28
C GLY A 66 -6.47 -8.04 8.62
N ALA A 67 -5.90 -7.19 9.46
CA ALA A 67 -6.40 -6.86 10.79
C ALA A 67 -7.82 -6.26 10.73
N SER A 68 -8.01 -5.22 9.93
CA SER A 68 -9.30 -4.55 9.79
C SER A 68 -10.38 -5.45 9.19
N MET A 69 -10.01 -6.30 8.23
CA MET A 69 -10.90 -7.28 7.62
C MET A 69 -11.35 -8.34 8.62
N TYR A 70 -10.41 -8.93 9.36
CA TYR A 70 -10.74 -9.90 10.39
C TYR A 70 -11.63 -9.27 11.47
N HIS A 71 -11.29 -8.08 11.97
CA HIS A 71 -12.08 -7.38 12.99
C HIS A 71 -13.54 -7.16 12.57
N VAL A 72 -13.77 -6.75 11.32
CA VAL A 72 -15.13 -6.42 10.83
C VAL A 72 -15.98 -7.66 10.55
N TYR A 73 -15.34 -8.78 10.18
CA TYR A 73 -16.04 -9.94 9.63
C TYR A 73 -15.94 -11.22 10.46
N VAL A 74 -15.09 -11.31 11.49
CA VAL A 74 -14.91 -12.52 12.32
C VAL A 74 -16.25 -13.20 12.67
N ASN A 75 -17.19 -12.44 13.24
CA ASN A 75 -18.50 -12.97 13.67
C ASN A 75 -19.59 -12.88 12.59
N LYS A 76 -19.23 -12.84 11.31
CA LYS A 76 -20.18 -12.69 10.19
C LYS A 76 -20.02 -13.80 9.17
N GLN A 77 -21.14 -14.32 8.71
CA GLN A 77 -21.20 -15.12 7.50
C GLN A 77 -21.02 -14.21 6.29
N LEU A 78 -20.24 -14.68 5.32
CA LEU A 78 -19.91 -13.94 4.11
C LEU A 78 -20.48 -14.66 2.91
N ASN A 79 -21.38 -14.00 2.18
CA ASN A 79 -21.70 -14.41 0.82
C ASN A 79 -20.65 -13.83 -0.12
N LEU A 80 -19.91 -14.70 -0.82
CA LEU A 80 -18.76 -14.34 -1.64
C LEU A 80 -19.10 -13.32 -2.73
N VAL A 81 -20.21 -13.53 -3.45
CA VAL A 81 -20.66 -12.64 -4.54
C VAL A 81 -21.00 -11.25 -4.00
N SER A 82 -21.80 -11.19 -2.94
CA SER A 82 -22.19 -9.91 -2.32
C SER A 82 -20.98 -9.14 -1.78
N PHE A 83 -20.01 -9.87 -1.21
CA PHE A 83 -18.79 -9.30 -0.66
C PHE A 83 -17.89 -8.74 -1.76
N ALA A 84 -17.61 -9.52 -2.80
CA ALA A 84 -16.80 -9.13 -3.94
C ALA A 84 -17.40 -7.92 -4.65
N LYS A 85 -18.72 -7.96 -4.94
CA LYS A 85 -19.45 -6.84 -5.54
C LYS A 85 -19.28 -5.58 -4.72
N LYS A 86 -19.55 -5.63 -3.41
CA LYS A 86 -19.41 -4.47 -2.52
C LYS A 86 -18.01 -3.87 -2.53
N ARG A 87 -16.97 -4.70 -2.67
CA ARG A 87 -15.57 -4.22 -2.71
C ARG A 87 -15.25 -3.55 -4.04
N LEU A 88 -15.60 -4.18 -5.17
CA LEU A 88 -15.39 -3.61 -6.49
C LEU A 88 -16.09 -2.26 -6.64
N PHE A 89 -17.36 -2.16 -6.21
CA PHE A 89 -18.11 -0.90 -6.25
C PHE A 89 -17.55 0.21 -5.35
N HIS A 90 -16.73 -0.11 -4.35
CA HIS A 90 -16.07 0.89 -3.51
C HIS A 90 -14.69 1.32 -4.07
N ILE A 91 -14.09 0.50 -4.93
CA ILE A 91 -12.73 0.70 -5.46
C ILE A 91 -12.82 1.34 -6.86
N LEU A 92 -13.53 0.68 -7.77
CA LEU A 92 -13.52 1.01 -9.18
C LEU A 92 -14.01 2.43 -9.53
N PRO A 93 -15.05 3.01 -8.89
CA PRO A 93 -15.51 4.36 -9.27
C PRO A 93 -14.44 5.43 -9.12
N MET A 94 -13.78 5.50 -7.96
CA MET A 94 -12.67 6.44 -7.74
C MET A 94 -11.47 6.12 -8.64
N PHE A 95 -11.19 4.84 -8.91
CA PHE A 95 -10.16 4.45 -9.87
C PHE A 95 -10.45 5.01 -11.26
N TYR A 96 -11.66 4.81 -11.81
CA TYR A 96 -12.01 5.32 -13.14
C TYR A 96 -12.02 6.84 -13.21
N ILE A 97 -12.53 7.53 -12.18
CA ILE A 97 -12.46 8.99 -12.12
C ILE A 97 -11.01 9.45 -12.19
N SER A 98 -10.13 8.85 -11.39
CA SER A 98 -8.70 9.17 -11.40
C SER A 98 -8.05 8.85 -12.74
N TYR A 99 -8.40 7.71 -13.33
CA TYR A 99 -7.87 7.23 -14.61
C TYR A 99 -8.26 8.18 -15.75
N VAL A 100 -9.54 8.58 -15.82
CA VAL A 100 -10.05 9.51 -16.83
C VAL A 100 -9.38 10.89 -16.70
N LEU A 101 -9.21 11.40 -15.48
CA LEU A 101 -8.50 12.67 -15.26
C LEU A 101 -7.04 12.60 -15.72
N ALA A 102 -6.32 11.52 -15.36
CA ALA A 102 -4.95 11.32 -15.80
C ALA A 102 -4.83 11.10 -17.31
N PHE A 103 -5.80 10.39 -17.91
CA PHE A 103 -5.89 10.18 -19.35
C PHE A 103 -6.01 11.51 -20.08
N PHE A 104 -6.96 12.38 -19.71
CA PHE A 104 -7.14 13.66 -20.38
C PHE A 104 -5.94 14.59 -20.18
N TYR A 105 -5.32 14.58 -19.00
CA TYR A 105 -4.07 15.30 -18.78
C TYR A 105 -2.96 14.83 -19.73
N ASN A 106 -2.73 13.51 -19.81
CA ASN A 106 -1.70 12.96 -20.68
C ASN A 106 -2.03 13.18 -22.16
N PHE A 107 -3.29 13.03 -22.55
CA PHE A 107 -3.75 13.29 -23.92
C PHE A 107 -3.44 14.73 -24.35
N TRP A 108 -3.71 15.69 -23.46
CA TRP A 108 -3.40 17.10 -23.70
C TRP A 108 -1.88 17.33 -23.79
N MET A 109 -1.11 16.85 -22.81
CA MET A 109 0.34 17.05 -22.75
C MET A 109 1.08 16.37 -23.90
N ASN A 110 0.66 15.16 -24.28
CA ASN A 110 1.28 14.38 -25.35
C ASN A 110 0.73 14.73 -26.74
N LYS A 111 -0.22 15.68 -26.84
CA LYS A 111 -0.91 16.07 -28.08
C LYS A 111 -1.54 14.88 -28.82
N GLY A 112 -2.05 13.89 -28.08
CA GLY A 112 -2.65 12.69 -28.66
C GLY A 112 -2.62 11.48 -27.72
N PHE A 113 -3.20 10.37 -28.19
CA PHE A 113 -3.23 9.11 -27.43
C PHE A 113 -1.99 8.26 -27.75
N SER A 114 -1.01 8.31 -26.85
CA SER A 114 0.19 7.48 -26.92
C SER A 114 -0.11 6.04 -26.45
N HIS A 115 -0.16 5.10 -27.39
CA HIS A 115 -0.34 3.67 -27.14
C HIS A 115 0.69 2.81 -27.87
N GLU A 116 1.80 3.42 -28.31
CA GLU A 116 2.83 2.73 -29.09
C GLU A 116 3.33 1.49 -28.34
N GLY A 117 3.21 0.33 -28.97
CA GLY A 117 3.66 -0.95 -28.44
C GLY A 117 2.70 -1.68 -27.49
N VAL A 118 1.53 -1.12 -27.14
CA VAL A 118 0.56 -1.81 -26.25
C VAL A 118 -0.69 -2.26 -27.01
N SER A 119 -0.85 -3.58 -27.13
CA SER A 119 -2.05 -4.18 -27.75
C SER A 119 -3.32 -3.90 -26.93
N LEU A 120 -4.44 -3.62 -27.60
CA LEU A 120 -5.75 -3.35 -26.99
C LEU A 120 -6.25 -4.46 -26.06
N LYS A 121 -5.78 -5.71 -26.22
CA LYS A 121 -6.12 -6.81 -25.30
C LYS A 121 -5.75 -6.51 -23.84
N TRP A 122 -4.73 -5.68 -23.63
CA TRP A 122 -4.33 -5.24 -22.30
C TRP A 122 -5.30 -4.23 -21.68
N GLY A 123 -6.27 -3.69 -22.43
CA GLY A 123 -7.35 -2.88 -21.86
C GLY A 123 -8.21 -3.64 -20.83
N ILE A 124 -8.19 -4.97 -20.86
CA ILE A 124 -8.82 -5.80 -19.83
C ILE A 124 -8.22 -5.53 -18.44
N SER A 125 -6.91 -5.30 -18.33
CA SER A 125 -6.30 -4.95 -17.04
C SER A 125 -6.85 -3.62 -16.54
N THR A 126 -7.13 -2.66 -17.43
CA THR A 126 -7.68 -1.35 -17.08
C THR A 126 -9.11 -1.46 -16.58
N ILE A 127 -9.93 -2.29 -17.22
CA ILE A 127 -11.30 -2.54 -16.78
C ILE A 127 -11.30 -3.02 -15.33
N PHE A 128 -10.37 -3.88 -14.93
CA PHE A 128 -10.33 -4.40 -13.57
C PHE A 128 -9.42 -3.62 -12.62
N GLY A 129 -8.68 -2.61 -13.07
CA GLY A 129 -7.72 -1.85 -12.24
C GLY A 129 -6.40 -2.57 -11.95
N PHE A 130 -5.98 -3.48 -12.83
CA PHE A 130 -4.77 -4.31 -12.72
C PHE A 130 -3.55 -3.74 -13.44
N ASP A 131 -3.66 -2.60 -14.11
CA ASP A 131 -2.60 -2.09 -14.99
C ASP A 131 -1.23 -1.98 -14.31
N SER A 132 -1.17 -1.31 -13.16
CA SER A 132 0.09 -1.13 -12.43
C SER A 132 0.69 -2.44 -11.92
N LEU A 133 -0.15 -3.45 -11.60
CA LEU A 133 0.34 -4.78 -11.24
C LEU A 133 0.94 -5.50 -12.45
N MET A 134 0.29 -5.42 -13.61
CA MET A 134 0.81 -5.99 -14.86
C MET A 134 2.14 -5.33 -15.24
N GLN A 135 2.21 -4.00 -15.20
CA GLN A 135 3.44 -3.24 -15.49
C GLN A 135 4.59 -3.62 -14.55
N THR A 136 4.33 -3.65 -13.24
CA THR A 136 5.35 -3.99 -12.23
C THR A 136 5.84 -5.44 -12.37
N SER A 137 5.03 -6.31 -12.97
CA SER A 137 5.39 -7.71 -13.24
C SER A 137 6.03 -7.92 -14.62
N GLY A 138 6.30 -6.84 -15.38
CA GLY A 138 6.94 -6.92 -16.71
C GLY A 138 5.98 -7.11 -17.89
N PHE A 139 4.66 -7.01 -17.68
CA PHE A 139 3.68 -7.10 -18.77
C PHE A 139 3.29 -5.71 -19.30
N PRO A 140 2.96 -5.57 -20.60
CA PRO A 140 2.40 -4.35 -21.14
C PRO A 140 1.09 -3.96 -20.45
N SER A 141 0.84 -2.67 -20.27
CA SER A 141 -0.41 -2.17 -19.71
C SER A 141 -0.69 -0.73 -20.13
N PHE A 142 -1.94 -0.29 -19.95
CA PHE A 142 -2.32 1.12 -20.09
C PHE A 142 -2.30 1.84 -18.74
N MET A 143 -1.28 1.57 -17.91
CA MET A 143 -1.17 2.14 -16.58
C MET A 143 -1.03 3.67 -16.62
N LEU A 144 -1.97 4.35 -15.97
CA LEU A 144 -1.94 5.82 -15.80
C LEU A 144 -1.94 6.23 -14.32
N VAL A 145 -2.69 5.51 -13.49
CA VAL A 145 -2.91 5.79 -12.07
C VAL A 145 -2.96 4.49 -11.28
N GLY A 146 -2.86 4.63 -9.97
CA GLY A 146 -2.83 3.52 -9.02
C GLY A 146 -1.47 2.85 -8.95
N GLU A 147 -1.28 2.08 -7.88
CA GLU A 147 -0.10 1.26 -7.67
C GLU A 147 -0.43 -0.21 -7.88
N TRP A 148 0.62 -1.02 -8.06
CA TRP A 148 0.52 -2.47 -8.20
C TRP A 148 -0.21 -3.13 -7.01
N PHE A 149 -0.12 -2.51 -5.83
CA PHE A 149 -0.84 -2.95 -4.63
C PHE A 149 -2.37 -2.91 -4.80
N LEU A 150 -2.92 -2.09 -5.71
CA LEU A 150 -4.35 -2.09 -6.06
C LEU A 150 -4.78 -3.45 -6.63
N GLY A 151 -4.02 -3.99 -7.58
CA GLY A 151 -4.26 -5.32 -8.16
C GLY A 151 -4.20 -6.42 -7.10
N LEU A 152 -3.17 -6.38 -6.25
CA LEU A 152 -3.00 -7.31 -5.13
C LEU A 152 -4.19 -7.27 -4.17
N ILE A 153 -4.63 -6.09 -3.71
CA ILE A 153 -5.68 -6.01 -2.70
C ILE A 153 -7.03 -6.48 -3.24
N MET A 154 -7.29 -6.31 -4.55
CA MET A 154 -8.47 -6.88 -5.20
C MET A 154 -8.45 -8.41 -5.19
N ILE A 155 -7.31 -9.04 -5.52
CA ILE A 155 -7.15 -10.50 -5.42
C ILE A 155 -7.38 -10.96 -3.97
N VAL A 156 -6.76 -10.29 -3.01
CA VAL A 156 -6.92 -10.60 -1.58
C VAL A 156 -8.39 -10.52 -1.15
N TYR A 157 -9.13 -9.52 -1.62
CA TYR A 157 -10.56 -9.40 -1.31
C TYR A 157 -11.39 -10.53 -1.93
N LEU A 158 -11.09 -10.97 -3.14
CA LEU A 158 -11.79 -12.12 -3.74
C LEU A 158 -11.54 -13.41 -2.94
N LEU A 159 -10.31 -13.60 -2.43
CA LEU A 159 -9.92 -14.78 -1.67
C LEU A 159 -10.28 -14.71 -0.19
N PHE A 160 -10.55 -13.52 0.35
CA PHE A 160 -10.77 -13.29 1.77
C PHE A 160 -11.87 -14.19 2.40
N PRO A 161 -13.05 -14.41 1.79
CA PRO A 161 -14.06 -15.29 2.38
C PRO A 161 -13.54 -16.72 2.63
N LEU A 162 -12.75 -17.26 1.70
CA LEU A 162 -12.12 -18.58 1.84
C LEU A 162 -11.03 -18.55 2.92
N ILE A 163 -10.13 -17.57 2.87
CA ILE A 163 -9.06 -17.39 3.86
C ILE A 163 -9.65 -17.32 5.28
N LYS A 164 -10.73 -16.56 5.47
CA LYS A 164 -11.43 -16.46 6.76
C LYS A 164 -11.91 -17.83 7.25
N ILE A 165 -12.57 -18.61 6.40
CA ILE A 165 -13.12 -19.92 6.77
C ILE A 165 -12.00 -20.85 7.27
N PHE A 166 -10.89 -20.94 6.53
CA PHE A 166 -9.76 -21.77 6.94
C PHE A 166 -9.09 -21.25 8.22
N PHE A 167 -8.88 -19.93 8.31
CA PHE A 167 -8.26 -19.31 9.46
C PHE A 167 -9.07 -19.48 10.76
N GLU A 168 -10.40 -19.46 10.68
CA GLU A 168 -11.27 -19.69 11.85
C GLU A 168 -11.37 -21.17 12.25
N LYS A 169 -11.39 -22.07 11.27
CA LYS A 169 -11.45 -23.52 11.53
C LYS A 169 -10.12 -24.07 12.05
N GLN A 170 -9.02 -23.74 11.38
CA GLN A 170 -7.69 -24.29 11.64
C GLN A 170 -6.62 -23.22 11.50
N MET A 171 -6.58 -22.31 12.47
CA MET A 171 -5.70 -21.15 12.46
C MET A 171 -4.22 -21.52 12.37
N LEU A 172 -3.75 -22.46 13.20
CA LEU A 172 -2.35 -22.86 13.24
C LEU A 172 -1.90 -23.46 11.90
N LEU A 173 -2.70 -24.38 11.33
CA LEU A 173 -2.41 -24.93 10.01
C LEU A 173 -2.38 -23.84 8.93
N THR A 174 -3.36 -22.93 8.95
CA THR A 174 -3.41 -21.80 8.02
C THR A 174 -2.16 -20.93 8.12
N LEU A 175 -1.67 -20.66 9.33
CA LEU A 175 -0.44 -19.89 9.55
C LEU A 175 0.81 -20.66 9.11
N CYS A 176 0.92 -21.94 9.41
CA CYS A 176 2.05 -22.78 8.95
C CYS A 176 2.13 -22.81 7.42
N ILE A 177 0.99 -23.03 6.74
CA ILE A 177 0.92 -23.00 5.27
C ILE A 177 1.27 -21.61 4.75
N ALA A 178 0.74 -20.54 5.36
CA ALA A 178 1.03 -19.17 4.95
C ALA A 178 2.52 -18.85 5.07
N ILE A 179 3.17 -19.21 6.18
CA ILE A 179 4.62 -19.02 6.39
C ILE A 179 5.42 -19.82 5.37
N PHE A 180 5.08 -21.10 5.17
CA PHE A 180 5.76 -21.98 4.21
C PHE A 180 5.70 -21.41 2.79
N LEU A 181 4.51 -21.05 2.31
CA LEU A 181 4.32 -20.45 0.99
C LEU A 181 5.03 -19.10 0.88
N PHE A 182 4.98 -18.27 1.92
CA PHE A 182 5.66 -16.98 1.94
C PHE A 182 7.16 -17.14 1.76
N VAL A 183 7.78 -18.01 2.56
CA VAL A 183 9.23 -18.22 2.52
C VAL A 183 9.64 -18.80 1.18
N ILE A 184 8.95 -19.82 0.67
CA ILE A 184 9.32 -20.44 -0.61
C ILE A 184 9.18 -19.46 -1.77
N ILE A 185 8.03 -18.80 -1.91
CA ILE A 185 7.77 -17.92 -3.04
C ILE A 185 8.72 -16.72 -3.04
N GLN A 186 8.96 -16.13 -1.86
CA GLN A 186 9.80 -14.93 -1.76
C GLN A 186 11.30 -15.23 -1.79
N SER A 187 11.73 -16.47 -1.49
CA SER A 187 13.15 -16.84 -1.54
C SER A 187 13.66 -17.09 -2.96
N ILE A 188 12.80 -17.49 -3.89
CA ILE A 188 13.19 -17.71 -5.28
C ILE A 188 13.21 -16.36 -5.99
N GLN A 189 14.39 -15.84 -6.31
CA GLN A 189 14.55 -14.57 -7.04
C GLN A 189 14.82 -14.85 -8.52
N ASP A 190 13.79 -14.68 -9.34
CA ASP A 190 13.89 -14.77 -10.80
C ASP A 190 13.26 -13.52 -11.42
N VAL A 191 14.09 -12.49 -11.62
CA VAL A 191 13.67 -11.18 -12.12
C VAL A 191 13.32 -11.19 -13.61
N ASN A 192 13.77 -12.20 -14.35
CA ASN A 192 13.50 -12.31 -15.79
C ASN A 192 12.17 -13.04 -16.06
N ASN A 193 11.66 -13.78 -15.09
CA ASN A 193 10.41 -14.49 -15.21
C ASN A 193 9.23 -13.61 -14.76
N HIS A 194 8.60 -12.96 -15.73
CA HIS A 194 7.45 -12.06 -15.51
C HIS A 194 6.28 -12.76 -14.78
N TYR A 195 6.05 -14.05 -15.05
CA TYR A 195 5.01 -14.81 -14.36
C TYR A 195 5.36 -15.07 -12.90
N TRP A 196 6.63 -15.35 -12.61
CA TRP A 196 7.10 -15.51 -11.24
C TRP A 196 7.01 -14.19 -10.46
N LEU A 197 7.42 -13.08 -11.06
CA LEU A 197 7.22 -11.74 -10.48
C LEU A 197 5.75 -11.48 -10.15
N LEU A 198 4.84 -11.81 -11.08
CA LEU A 198 3.40 -11.68 -10.83
C LEU A 198 2.95 -12.53 -9.63
N ILE A 199 3.43 -13.77 -9.50
CA ILE A 199 3.15 -14.63 -8.35
C ILE A 199 3.68 -14.01 -7.06
N GLN A 200 4.91 -13.46 -7.08
CA GLN A 200 5.53 -12.82 -5.92
C GLN A 200 4.75 -11.59 -5.45
N TYR A 201 4.28 -10.74 -6.36
CA TYR A 201 3.50 -9.54 -6.04
C TYR A 201 2.01 -9.82 -5.75
N THR A 202 1.53 -11.04 -6.00
CA THR A 202 0.14 -11.45 -5.74
C THR A 202 0.04 -12.47 -4.61
N VAL A 203 0.01 -13.75 -4.96
CA VAL A 203 -0.16 -14.87 -4.03
C VAL A 203 0.94 -14.89 -2.97
N GLY A 204 2.17 -14.53 -3.37
CA GLY A 204 3.31 -14.43 -2.49
C GLY A 204 3.17 -13.41 -1.35
N LEU A 205 2.23 -12.46 -1.42
CA LEU A 205 2.02 -11.45 -0.37
C LEU A 205 0.74 -11.67 0.46
N ILE A 206 -0.13 -12.61 0.06
CA ILE A 206 -1.30 -13.02 0.84
C ILE A 206 -0.92 -13.46 2.27
N PRO A 207 0.20 -14.17 2.52
CA PRO A 207 0.61 -14.53 3.87
C PRO A 207 0.75 -13.33 4.82
N VAL A 208 1.26 -12.18 4.35
CA VAL A 208 1.40 -10.97 5.18
C VAL A 208 0.04 -10.44 5.59
N PHE A 209 -0.96 -10.53 4.71
CA PHE A 209 -2.35 -10.22 5.08
C PHE A 209 -2.88 -11.18 6.16
N ILE A 210 -2.58 -12.47 6.08
CA ILE A 210 -2.96 -13.46 7.10
C ILE A 210 -2.27 -13.17 8.44
N PHE A 211 -1.01 -12.73 8.44
CA PHE A 211 -0.32 -12.28 9.66
C PHE A 211 -1.06 -11.10 10.31
N GLY A 212 -1.58 -10.17 9.51
CA GLY A 212 -2.46 -9.10 9.98
C GLY A 212 -3.72 -9.61 10.68
N MET A 213 -4.35 -10.66 10.15
CA MET A 213 -5.51 -11.31 10.79
C MET A 213 -5.13 -11.91 12.16
N ALA A 214 -3.98 -12.58 12.24
CA ALA A 214 -3.47 -13.15 13.48
C ALA A 214 -3.13 -12.07 14.53
N LEU A 215 -2.44 -11.00 14.13
CA LEU A 215 -2.16 -9.85 15.00
C LEU A 215 -3.44 -9.24 15.57
N GLN A 216 -4.49 -9.12 14.76
CA GLN A 216 -5.78 -8.63 15.25
C GLN A 216 -6.47 -9.61 16.21
N LYS A 217 -6.43 -10.91 15.92
CA LYS A 217 -7.00 -11.94 16.80
C LYS A 217 -6.33 -11.91 18.19
N TYR A 218 -5.02 -11.72 18.21
CA TYR A 218 -4.19 -11.67 19.42
C TYR A 218 -3.86 -10.25 19.88
N VAL A 219 -4.64 -9.24 19.46
CA VAL A 219 -4.33 -7.83 19.71
C VAL A 219 -4.11 -7.51 21.19
N LYS A 220 -4.89 -8.14 22.09
CA LYS A 220 -4.73 -7.99 23.55
C LYS A 220 -3.41 -8.58 24.05
N ALA A 221 -3.01 -9.72 23.50
CA ALA A 221 -1.73 -10.37 23.82
C ALA A 221 -0.53 -9.65 23.21
N CYS A 222 -0.72 -8.85 22.15
CA CYS A 222 0.32 -7.98 21.60
C CYS A 222 0.38 -6.60 22.30
N ALA A 223 -0.62 -6.24 23.09
CA ALA A 223 -0.77 -4.93 23.72
C ALA A 223 -0.08 -4.87 25.09
N ASN A 224 1.22 -5.19 25.16
CA ASN A 224 2.00 -5.15 26.39
C ASN A 224 3.45 -4.69 26.15
N LEU A 225 4.13 -4.34 27.23
CA LEU A 225 5.49 -3.83 27.20
C LEU A 225 6.49 -4.85 26.64
N LEU A 226 6.36 -6.14 26.96
CA LEU A 226 7.25 -7.18 26.45
C LEU A 226 7.20 -7.27 24.91
N SER A 227 6.00 -7.25 24.32
CA SER A 227 5.84 -7.23 22.85
C SER A 227 6.48 -5.98 22.22
N VAL A 228 6.39 -4.83 22.88
CA VAL A 228 7.07 -3.60 22.43
C VAL A 228 8.58 -3.74 22.53
N CYS A 229 9.12 -4.23 23.65
CA CYS A 229 10.56 -4.44 23.84
C CYS A 229 11.13 -5.42 22.81
N LEU A 230 10.45 -6.55 22.56
CA LEU A 230 10.85 -7.51 21.53
C LEU A 230 10.83 -6.88 20.13
N SER A 231 9.82 -6.05 19.83
CA SER A 231 9.75 -5.34 18.55
C SER A 231 10.88 -4.34 18.40
N ILE A 232 11.20 -3.57 19.44
CA ILE A 232 12.35 -2.64 19.45
C ILE A 232 13.66 -3.41 19.27
N MET A 233 13.83 -4.55 19.94
CA MET A 233 15.01 -5.40 19.79
C MET A 233 15.17 -5.88 18.34
N ILE A 234 14.09 -6.37 17.71
CA ILE A 234 14.11 -6.77 16.30
C ILE A 234 14.55 -5.59 15.43
N LEU A 235 13.94 -4.40 15.60
CA LEU A 235 14.28 -3.22 14.82
C LEU A 235 15.72 -2.74 15.04
N ALA A 236 16.25 -2.84 16.27
CA ALA A 236 17.64 -2.54 16.57
C ALA A 236 18.59 -3.51 15.85
N VAL A 237 18.33 -4.82 15.95
CA VAL A 237 19.12 -5.84 15.26
C VAL A 237 19.11 -5.64 13.75
N THR A 238 17.93 -5.41 13.14
CA THR A 238 17.84 -5.18 11.70
C THR A 238 18.45 -3.85 11.25
N SER A 239 18.60 -2.86 12.14
CA SER A 239 19.32 -1.62 11.85
C SER A 239 20.83 -1.79 11.90
N LEU A 240 21.32 -2.59 12.85
CA LEU A 240 22.75 -2.81 13.07
C LEU A 240 23.33 -3.85 12.11
N VAL A 241 22.52 -4.81 11.65
CA VAL A 241 22.95 -5.92 10.80
C VAL A 241 22.16 -5.90 9.49
N LYS A 242 22.88 -5.90 8.36
CA LYS A 242 22.28 -6.05 7.03
C LYS A 242 22.19 -7.54 6.66
N PHE A 243 20.97 -8.06 6.61
CA PHE A 243 20.70 -9.47 6.32
C PHE A 243 20.58 -9.73 4.80
N GLU A 244 21.70 -9.71 4.07
CA GLU A 244 21.69 -9.84 2.61
C GLU A 244 21.23 -11.21 2.09
N PHE A 245 21.36 -12.25 2.90
CA PHE A 245 20.91 -13.61 2.57
C PHE A 245 19.41 -13.82 2.73
N ILE A 246 18.70 -12.88 3.38
CA ILE A 246 17.24 -12.97 3.56
C ILE A 246 16.57 -12.17 2.45
N ALA A 247 15.60 -12.80 1.78
CA ALA A 247 14.86 -12.13 0.71
C ALA A 247 14.22 -10.81 1.21
N PRO A 248 14.25 -9.71 0.42
CA PRO A 248 13.77 -8.40 0.86
C PRO A 248 12.32 -8.40 1.35
N LYS A 249 11.44 -9.16 0.70
CA LYS A 249 10.02 -9.26 1.12
C LYS A 249 9.84 -10.03 2.42
N ILE A 250 10.74 -10.94 2.78
CA ILE A 250 10.73 -11.59 4.10
C ILE A 250 11.13 -10.59 5.18
N MET A 251 12.20 -9.83 4.95
CA MET A 251 12.62 -8.74 5.85
C MET A 251 11.52 -7.67 6.01
N MET A 252 10.85 -7.32 4.91
CA MET A 252 9.68 -6.45 4.93
C MET A 252 8.62 -6.94 5.92
N ALA A 253 8.24 -8.21 5.88
CA ALA A 253 7.22 -8.75 6.78
C ALA A 253 7.68 -8.68 8.25
N ILE A 254 8.92 -9.08 8.54
CA ILE A 254 9.49 -9.06 9.90
C ILE A 254 9.48 -7.63 10.48
N VAL A 255 10.06 -6.68 9.75
CA VAL A 255 10.15 -5.28 10.19
C VAL A 255 8.75 -4.67 10.29
N SER A 256 7.86 -4.94 9.34
CA SER A 256 6.49 -4.41 9.36
C SER A 256 5.68 -4.94 10.54
N ILE A 257 5.85 -6.19 10.94
CA ILE A 257 5.20 -6.76 12.13
C ILE A 257 5.71 -6.05 13.40
N ALA A 258 7.02 -5.87 13.54
CA ALA A 258 7.61 -5.16 14.68
C ALA A 258 7.11 -3.70 14.75
N VAL A 259 7.12 -2.98 13.63
CA VAL A 259 6.59 -1.61 13.54
C VAL A 259 5.09 -1.60 13.85
N PHE A 260 4.31 -2.55 13.34
CA PHE A 260 2.87 -2.65 13.62
C PHE A 260 2.60 -2.80 15.13
N ILE A 261 3.33 -3.67 15.83
CA ILE A 261 3.17 -3.88 17.27
C ILE A 261 3.51 -2.62 18.06
N ILE A 262 4.59 -1.91 17.69
CA ILE A 262 4.95 -0.64 18.32
C ILE A 262 3.82 0.38 18.10
N LEU A 263 3.42 0.61 16.84
CA LEU A 263 2.38 1.57 16.48
C LEU A 263 1.04 1.24 17.16
N LEU A 264 0.68 -0.04 17.24
CA LEU A 264 -0.49 -0.53 17.97
C LEU A 264 -0.48 -0.04 19.42
N ASN A 265 0.64 -0.21 20.12
CA ASN A 265 0.78 0.12 21.55
C ASN A 265 0.90 1.63 21.82
N VAL A 266 1.55 2.38 20.93
CA VAL A 266 1.73 3.83 21.12
C VAL A 266 0.55 4.65 20.63
N SER A 267 -0.30 4.10 19.75
CA SER A 267 -1.44 4.82 19.13
C SER A 267 -2.33 5.55 20.15
N LYS A 268 -2.55 4.98 21.34
CA LYS A 268 -3.34 5.59 22.43
C LYS A 268 -2.81 6.95 22.87
N TYR A 269 -1.50 7.18 22.83
CA TYR A 269 -0.88 8.47 23.19
C TYR A 269 -1.10 9.54 22.13
N PHE A 270 -1.43 9.13 20.91
CA PHE A 270 -1.71 10.00 19.78
C PHE A 270 -3.21 10.26 19.59
N GLU A 271 -4.10 9.80 20.49
CA GLU A 271 -5.56 10.00 20.39
C GLU A 271 -6.04 11.39 20.87
N GLN A 272 -5.20 12.41 20.73
CA GLN A 272 -5.55 13.79 21.06
C GLN A 272 -6.34 14.45 19.93
N LYS A 273 -7.21 15.43 20.25
CA LYS A 273 -8.18 16.03 19.30
C LYS A 273 -7.57 16.46 17.96
N LEU A 274 -6.41 17.12 17.97
CA LEU A 274 -5.74 17.61 16.76
C LEU A 274 -5.16 16.46 15.92
N ILE A 275 -4.39 15.57 16.55
CA ILE A 275 -3.75 14.44 15.86
C ILE A 275 -4.82 13.48 15.32
N LYS A 276 -5.83 13.16 16.12
CA LYS A 276 -6.97 12.34 15.70
C LYS A 276 -7.71 12.93 14.50
N ARG A 277 -7.83 14.26 14.41
CA ARG A 277 -8.42 14.95 13.25
C ARG A 277 -7.58 14.71 11.99
N VAL A 278 -6.26 14.88 12.08
CA VAL A 278 -5.33 14.64 10.96
C VAL A 278 -5.36 13.17 10.52
N VAL A 279 -5.27 12.23 11.47
CA VAL A 279 -5.35 10.78 11.21
C VAL A 279 -6.66 10.43 10.51
N THR A 280 -7.79 10.91 11.04
CA THR A 280 -9.11 10.64 10.45
C THR A 280 -9.22 11.21 9.05
N TRP A 281 -8.64 12.39 8.80
CA TRP A 281 -8.60 13.02 7.49
C TRP A 281 -7.74 12.20 6.51
N LEU A 282 -6.51 11.84 6.88
CA LEU A 282 -5.62 11.02 6.05
C LEU A 282 -6.26 9.67 5.71
N VAL A 283 -6.89 9.01 6.69
CA VAL A 283 -7.59 7.74 6.46
C VAL A 283 -8.81 7.89 5.58
N LYS A 284 -9.55 9.00 5.68
CA LYS A 284 -10.72 9.26 4.84
C LYS A 284 -10.32 9.39 3.36
N TYR A 285 -9.20 10.06 3.09
CA TYR A 285 -8.70 10.32 1.74
C TYR A 285 -7.57 9.38 1.32
N SER A 286 -7.28 8.33 2.09
CA SER A 286 -6.11 7.46 1.83
C SER A 286 -6.18 6.78 0.47
N TYR A 287 -7.38 6.39 0.04
CA TYR A 287 -7.55 5.70 -1.24
C TYR A 287 -7.35 6.62 -2.46
N PRO A 288 -7.99 7.80 -2.57
CA PRO A 288 -7.70 8.71 -3.68
C PRO A 288 -6.24 9.21 -3.65
N ILE A 289 -5.64 9.44 -2.47
CA ILE A 289 -4.20 9.75 -2.35
C ILE A 289 -3.39 8.63 -3.01
N PHE A 290 -3.66 7.38 -2.63
CA PHE A 290 -3.00 6.22 -3.18
C PHE A 290 -3.20 6.05 -4.70
N LEU A 291 -4.32 6.49 -5.26
CA LEU A 291 -4.54 6.42 -6.71
C LEU A 291 -3.68 7.41 -7.50
N ILE A 292 -3.52 8.65 -7.02
CA ILE A 292 -2.96 9.72 -7.86
C ILE A 292 -1.54 10.13 -7.49
N HIS A 293 -1.05 9.79 -6.29
CA HIS A 293 0.19 10.35 -5.77
C HIS A 293 1.38 10.10 -6.69
N HIS A 294 1.59 8.87 -7.17
CA HIS A 294 2.71 8.55 -8.06
C HIS A 294 2.61 9.30 -9.39
N PHE A 295 1.40 9.37 -9.98
CA PHE A 295 1.17 10.16 -11.19
C PHE A 295 1.54 11.64 -10.97
N LEU A 296 1.01 12.27 -9.92
CA LEU A 296 1.26 13.68 -9.64
C LEU A 296 2.72 13.98 -9.30
N ILE A 297 3.37 13.12 -8.50
CA ILE A 297 4.79 13.23 -8.17
C ILE A 297 5.60 13.20 -9.46
N ASN A 298 5.40 12.20 -10.31
CA ASN A 298 6.16 12.05 -11.55
C ASN A 298 5.94 13.24 -12.49
N LYS A 299 4.69 13.69 -12.66
CA LYS A 299 4.39 14.85 -13.51
C LYS A 299 5.01 16.13 -12.97
N LEU A 300 4.97 16.36 -11.66
CA LEU A 300 5.56 17.56 -11.09
C LEU A 300 7.09 17.55 -11.18
N VAL A 301 7.70 16.43 -10.80
CA VAL A 301 9.16 16.25 -10.78
C VAL A 301 9.77 16.43 -12.17
N LEU A 302 9.09 16.04 -13.24
CA LEU A 302 9.56 16.22 -14.63
C LEU A 302 9.80 17.69 -15.02
N HIS A 303 9.24 18.65 -14.28
CA HIS A 303 9.46 20.08 -14.50
C HIS A 303 10.70 20.64 -13.79
N PHE A 304 11.41 19.83 -13.02
CA PHE A 304 12.60 20.23 -12.27
C PHE A 304 13.80 19.38 -12.69
N ASP A 305 14.95 20.03 -12.87
CA ASP A 305 16.21 19.30 -12.99
C ASP A 305 16.69 18.84 -11.61
N LEU A 306 16.40 17.59 -11.29
CA LEU A 306 16.73 17.01 -9.99
C LEU A 306 18.24 16.97 -9.70
N LEU A 307 19.11 17.09 -10.70
CA LEU A 307 20.56 17.11 -10.50
C LEU A 307 21.02 18.42 -9.88
N THR A 308 20.37 19.53 -10.22
CA THR A 308 20.78 20.88 -9.82
C THR A 308 20.13 21.35 -8.53
N ILE A 309 18.98 20.79 -8.13
CA ILE A 309 18.31 21.20 -6.89
C ILE A 309 19.12 20.83 -5.63
N GLY A 310 19.07 21.69 -4.62
CA GLY A 310 19.65 21.44 -3.31
C GLY A 310 18.77 20.56 -2.41
N ARG A 311 19.27 20.26 -1.20
CA ARG A 311 18.50 19.50 -0.20
C ARG A 311 17.24 20.26 0.23
N LEU A 312 17.34 21.56 0.51
CA LEU A 312 16.19 22.37 0.93
C LEU A 312 15.13 22.42 -0.18
N ASP A 313 15.55 22.60 -1.43
CA ASP A 313 14.66 22.59 -2.60
C ASP A 313 13.90 21.28 -2.72
N SER A 314 14.55 20.14 -2.40
CA SER A 314 13.87 18.85 -2.36
C SER A 314 12.74 18.82 -1.30
N TYR A 315 12.96 19.38 -0.10
CA TYR A 315 11.89 19.48 0.91
C TYR A 315 10.75 20.40 0.45
N ILE A 316 11.07 21.51 -0.22
CA ILE A 316 10.08 22.44 -0.79
C ILE A 316 9.29 21.75 -1.91
N LEU A 317 9.97 21.05 -2.81
CA LEU A 317 9.35 20.31 -3.91
C LEU A 317 8.45 19.18 -3.38
N PHE A 318 8.88 18.46 -2.34
CA PHE A 318 8.03 17.47 -1.69
C PHE A 318 6.78 18.12 -1.07
N ALA A 319 6.93 19.25 -0.36
CA ALA A 319 5.79 19.99 0.16
C ALA A 319 4.84 20.44 -0.97
N PHE A 320 5.38 20.87 -2.11
CA PHE A 320 4.59 21.23 -3.28
C PHE A 320 3.83 20.03 -3.86
N CYS A 321 4.46 18.85 -3.96
CA CYS A 321 3.77 17.59 -4.30
C CYS A 321 2.57 17.36 -3.37
N LEU A 322 2.75 17.50 -2.05
CA LEU A 322 1.67 17.30 -1.08
C LEU A 322 0.54 18.32 -1.24
N CYS A 323 0.88 19.59 -1.52
CA CYS A 323 -0.08 20.66 -1.80
C CYS A 323 -0.92 20.40 -3.05
N LEU A 324 -0.48 19.56 -3.99
CA LEU A 324 -1.27 19.12 -5.14
C LEU A 324 -2.03 17.82 -4.85
N ILE A 325 -1.35 16.83 -4.29
CA ILE A 325 -1.93 15.50 -4.01
C ILE A 325 -3.14 15.60 -3.10
N PHE A 326 -3.05 16.36 -2.01
CA PHE A 326 -4.13 16.44 -1.02
C PHE A 326 -5.41 17.08 -1.58
N PRO A 327 -5.40 18.30 -2.17
CA PRO A 327 -6.61 18.88 -2.74
C PRO A 327 -7.22 18.05 -3.87
N ILE A 328 -6.40 17.50 -4.78
CA ILE A 328 -6.91 16.67 -5.89
C ILE A 328 -7.53 15.37 -5.33
N SER A 329 -6.94 14.78 -4.29
CA SER A 329 -7.52 13.61 -3.62
C SER A 329 -8.88 13.92 -2.98
N VAL A 330 -9.02 15.11 -2.38
CA VAL A 330 -10.30 15.59 -1.85
C VAL A 330 -11.31 15.78 -2.98
N LEU A 331 -10.91 16.39 -4.09
CA LEU A 331 -11.75 16.57 -5.27
C LEU A 331 -12.28 15.23 -5.79
N ILE A 332 -11.41 14.26 -6.04
CA ILE A 332 -11.79 12.92 -6.53
C ILE A 332 -12.78 12.24 -5.59
N TYR A 333 -12.55 12.32 -4.28
CA TYR A 333 -13.46 11.77 -3.28
C TYR A 333 -14.86 12.39 -3.36
N HIS A 334 -14.95 13.71 -3.53
CA HIS A 334 -16.23 14.40 -3.62
C HIS A 334 -16.92 14.18 -4.97
N LEU A 335 -16.16 14.08 -6.07
CA LEU A 335 -16.67 13.71 -7.39
C LEU A 335 -17.27 12.31 -7.39
N GLU A 336 -16.59 11.32 -6.78
CA GLU A 336 -17.14 9.97 -6.68
C GLU A 336 -18.46 9.98 -5.92
N LYS A 337 -18.54 10.67 -4.79
CA LYS A 337 -19.78 10.78 -4.04
C LYS A 337 -20.90 11.45 -4.83
N ALA A 338 -20.58 12.49 -5.59
CA ALA A 338 -21.56 13.16 -6.43
C ALA A 338 -22.09 12.20 -7.51
N ILE A 339 -21.22 11.43 -8.16
CA ILE A 339 -21.59 10.50 -9.23
C ILE A 339 -22.36 9.29 -8.70
N VAL A 340 -21.92 8.71 -7.58
CA VAL A 340 -22.49 7.48 -7.03
C VAL A 340 -23.81 7.72 -6.27
N ASN A 341 -24.00 8.90 -5.67
CA ASN A 341 -25.23 9.25 -4.95
C ASN A 341 -26.35 9.82 -5.85
N VAL A 342 -26.14 9.97 -7.17
CA VAL A 342 -27.21 10.36 -8.13
C VAL A 342 -28.11 9.15 -8.44
N ARG A 343 -28.52 8.39 -7.41
CA ARG A 343 -29.43 7.25 -7.52
C ARG A 343 -30.55 7.34 -6.51
#